data_AF-A0A932DKJ3-F1
#
_entry.id   AF-A0A932DKJ3-F1
#
_cell.length_a   1.000
_cell.length_b   1.000
_cell.length_c   1.000
_cell.angle_alpha   90.00
_cell.angle_beta   90.00
_cell.angle_gamma   90.00
#
_symmetry.space_group_name_H-M   'P 1'
#
loop_
_entity.id
_entity.type
_entity.pdbx_description
1 polymer ?
#
loop_
_entity_poly.entity_id
_entity_poly.type
_entity_poly.pdbx_seq_one_letter_code
_entity_poly.pdbx_strand_id
1 'polypeptide(L)'
;MLTTSDILLLPYDPQFSRAGVQYACESLHFTYNRMGLDIPRRMTKIVAGIAFEMGMRRWLETEGIPYNRLGATPFTQPDLFDLALGGRRCDLKSYLIYNDKNIAALHADAGWALEAEALVPDDQFSSDRMNEHDLYVFGFVTAPRGDAAAPRGPGHFVHTPPAAQWANILHWQSLGPLALESNADRPLTVEIGGQDSTHAAVRERLPLPPRTRVPAQRDYFTVLYLAVPRPPQAQLGLHSPALGKPHIVEPKHWSNVWLNGQRLYLCGWINKHDFRRDCRLLVAGTPVRQYPRLATDNRALPMSHLRPMRELAELARQHAAGQRGV
;
A
#
# COMPACT_ATOMS: atom_id res chain seq x y z
N MET A 1 10.15 27.94 -0.68
CA MET A 1 9.96 27.00 -1.82
C MET A 1 10.97 25.90 -1.66
N LEU A 2 10.60 24.67 -2.01
CA LEU A 2 11.43 23.48 -1.87
C LEU A 2 12.56 23.49 -2.91
N THR A 3 13.76 23.15 -2.48
CA THR A 3 14.96 22.99 -3.31
C THR A 3 15.46 21.54 -3.26
N THR A 4 16.42 21.19 -4.13
CA THR A 4 16.95 19.81 -4.17
C THR A 4 17.60 19.40 -2.85
N SER A 5 18.23 20.33 -2.12
CA SER A 5 18.83 20.07 -0.80
C SER A 5 17.81 19.81 0.31
N ASP A 6 16.54 20.14 0.09
CA ASP A 6 15.47 19.89 1.06
C ASP A 6 14.89 18.47 0.95
N ILE A 7 15.14 17.76 -0.15
CA ILE A 7 14.62 16.41 -0.38
C ILE A 7 15.40 15.40 0.44
N LEU A 8 14.69 14.66 1.29
CA LEU A 8 15.27 13.63 2.13
C LEU A 8 15.30 12.30 1.39
N LEU A 9 16.50 11.79 1.12
CA LEU A 9 16.71 10.46 0.59
C LEU A 9 16.76 9.45 1.76
N LEU A 10 15.79 8.53 1.80
CA LEU A 10 15.71 7.51 2.84
C LEU A 10 16.05 6.13 2.25
N PRO A 11 16.82 5.30 2.98
CA PRO A 11 17.13 3.95 2.55
C PRO A 11 15.86 3.08 2.52
N TYR A 12 15.78 2.19 1.54
CA TYR A 12 14.69 1.21 1.46
C TYR A 12 15.05 -0.05 2.25
N ASP A 13 14.14 -0.51 3.12
CA ASP A 13 14.29 -1.76 3.87
C ASP A 13 13.34 -2.83 3.31
N PRO A 14 13.80 -4.06 2.99
CA PRO A 14 12.92 -5.14 2.55
C PRO A 14 11.76 -5.47 3.51
N GLN A 15 11.87 -5.14 4.80
CA GLN A 15 10.77 -5.26 5.75
C GLN A 15 9.58 -4.37 5.38
N PHE A 16 9.81 -3.25 4.70
CA PHE A 16 8.76 -2.35 4.21
C PHE A 16 7.86 -3.04 3.19
N SER A 17 8.46 -3.77 2.24
CA SER A 17 7.71 -4.59 1.27
C SER A 17 6.90 -5.66 1.97
N ARG A 18 7.49 -6.34 2.96
CA ARG A 18 6.80 -7.40 3.72
C ARG A 18 5.56 -6.87 4.44
N ALA A 19 5.69 -5.76 5.15
CA ALA A 19 4.57 -5.14 5.85
C ALA A 19 3.51 -4.63 4.88
N GLY A 20 3.92 -3.97 3.78
CA GLY A 20 3.00 -3.50 2.76
C GLY A 20 2.23 -4.62 2.06
N VAL A 21 2.87 -5.76 1.80
CA VAL A 21 2.21 -6.95 1.25
C VAL A 21 1.18 -7.50 2.23
N GLN A 22 1.55 -7.64 3.51
CA GLN A 22 0.61 -8.12 4.52
C GLN A 22 -0.62 -7.20 4.62
N TYR A 23 -0.39 -5.89 4.73
CA TYR A 23 -1.48 -4.92 4.79
C TYR A 23 -2.35 -4.95 3.52
N ALA A 24 -1.75 -5.06 2.33
CA ALA A 24 -2.49 -5.15 1.08
C ALA A 24 -3.38 -6.41 1.03
N CYS A 25 -2.87 -7.55 1.48
CA CYS A 25 -3.62 -8.80 1.56
C CYS A 25 -4.85 -8.69 2.49
N GLU A 26 -4.72 -7.95 3.60
CA GLU A 26 -5.79 -7.78 4.60
C GLU A 26 -6.80 -6.68 4.19
N SER A 27 -6.35 -5.59 3.55
CA SER A 27 -7.17 -4.38 3.31
C SER A 27 -7.77 -4.27 1.91
N LEU A 28 -7.34 -5.07 0.92
CA LEU A 28 -7.71 -4.88 -0.49
C LEU A 28 -9.24 -4.81 -0.72
N HIS A 29 -9.99 -5.65 0.00
CA HIS A 29 -11.45 -5.75 -0.17
C HIS A 29 -12.23 -4.67 0.61
N PHE A 30 -11.55 -3.94 1.49
CA PHE A 30 -12.12 -2.85 2.31
C PHE A 30 -11.71 -1.46 1.83
N THR A 31 -10.63 -1.37 1.05
CA THR A 31 -10.19 -0.10 0.45
C THR A 31 -11.03 0.23 -0.80
N TYR A 32 -11.13 1.51 -1.16
CA TYR A 32 -11.88 1.96 -2.33
C TYR A 32 -11.00 1.98 -3.60
N ASN A 33 -11.41 1.27 -4.67
CA ASN A 33 -10.65 1.18 -5.94
C ASN A 33 -10.96 2.34 -6.90
N ARG A 34 -10.57 3.55 -6.51
CA ARG A 34 -10.83 4.79 -7.29
C ARG A 34 -10.25 4.80 -8.70
N MET A 35 -9.12 4.12 -8.87
CA MET A 35 -8.37 4.12 -10.11
C MET A 35 -8.80 3.02 -11.08
N GLY A 36 -9.81 2.20 -10.72
CA GLY A 36 -10.25 1.06 -11.54
C GLY A 36 -9.12 0.08 -11.86
N LEU A 37 -8.10 0.00 -11.00
CA LEU A 37 -6.93 -0.85 -11.27
C LEU A 37 -7.30 -2.32 -11.08
N ASP A 38 -6.63 -3.17 -11.85
CA ASP A 38 -6.60 -4.60 -11.54
C ASP A 38 -6.02 -4.82 -10.13
N ILE A 39 -6.39 -5.96 -9.54
CA ILE A 39 -6.01 -6.31 -8.17
C ILE A 39 -4.48 -6.27 -7.97
N PRO A 40 -3.66 -6.86 -8.86
CA PRO A 40 -2.20 -6.83 -8.69
C PRO A 40 -1.62 -5.42 -8.64
N ARG A 41 -1.98 -4.54 -9.59
CA ARG A 41 -1.46 -3.16 -9.60
C ARG A 41 -1.92 -2.40 -8.38
N ARG A 42 -3.15 -2.64 -7.94
CA ARG A 42 -3.69 -2.03 -6.73
C ARG A 42 -2.93 -2.46 -5.48
N MET A 43 -2.68 -3.75 -5.31
CA MET A 43 -1.86 -4.28 -4.20
C MET A 43 -0.45 -3.67 -4.23
N THR A 44 0.21 -3.62 -5.39
CA THR A 44 1.54 -3.02 -5.51
C THR A 44 1.56 -1.54 -5.11
N LYS A 45 0.51 -0.77 -5.43
CA LYS A 45 0.38 0.62 -4.97
C LYS A 45 0.19 0.73 -3.46
N ILE A 46 -0.61 -0.16 -2.86
CA ILE A 46 -0.77 -0.22 -1.40
C ILE A 46 0.58 -0.55 -0.73
N VAL A 47 1.31 -1.53 -1.26
CA VAL A 47 2.64 -1.92 -0.76
C VAL A 47 3.61 -0.73 -0.81
N ALA A 48 3.62 0.02 -1.90
CA ALA A 48 4.45 1.23 -2.03
C ALA A 48 4.03 2.33 -1.04
N GLY A 49 2.72 2.51 -0.82
CA GLY A 49 2.18 3.44 0.18
C GLY A 49 2.67 3.15 1.59
N ILE A 50 2.50 1.90 2.04
CA ILE A 50 2.97 1.44 3.35
C ILE A 50 4.49 1.54 3.46
N ALA A 51 5.23 1.19 2.40
CA ALA A 51 6.68 1.29 2.41
C ALA A 51 7.17 2.73 2.59
N PHE A 52 6.48 3.70 1.98
CA PHE A 52 6.75 5.13 2.19
C PHE A 52 6.46 5.56 3.63
N GLU A 53 5.31 5.20 4.19
CA GLU A 53 4.96 5.50 5.58
C GLU A 53 6.02 4.95 6.55
N MET A 54 6.42 3.69 6.38
CA MET A 54 7.43 3.06 7.23
C MET A 54 8.80 3.74 7.11
N GLY A 55 9.21 4.13 5.90
CA GLY A 55 10.44 4.89 5.71
C GLY A 55 10.41 6.24 6.42
N MET A 56 9.30 6.97 6.30
CA MET A 56 9.09 8.24 7.00
C MET A 56 9.13 8.03 8.52
N ARG A 57 8.46 7.01 9.05
CA ARG A 57 8.45 6.70 10.50
C ARG A 57 9.84 6.35 11.02
N ARG A 58 10.59 5.53 10.28
CA ARG A 58 11.99 5.22 10.63
C ARG A 58 12.85 6.48 10.67
N TRP A 59 12.66 7.41 9.73
CA TRP A 59 13.33 8.71 9.75
C TRP A 59 12.96 9.53 10.98
N LEU A 60 11.66 9.65 11.29
CA LEU A 60 11.18 10.36 12.49
C LEU A 60 11.77 9.78 13.77
N GLU A 61 11.79 8.45 13.90
CA GLU A 61 12.37 7.74 15.05
C GLU A 61 13.87 7.97 15.17
N THR A 62 14.60 7.88 14.06
CA THR A 62 16.06 8.08 14.03
C THR A 62 16.44 9.51 14.44
N GLU A 63 15.65 10.48 14.01
CA GLU A 63 15.86 11.91 14.29
C GLU A 63 15.24 12.38 15.62
N GLY A 64 14.64 11.47 16.40
CA GLY A 64 13.97 11.78 17.66
C GLY A 64 12.81 12.76 17.51
N ILE A 65 12.09 12.72 16.39
CA ILE A 65 10.96 13.61 16.09
C ILE A 65 9.67 13.00 16.66
N PRO A 66 8.97 13.68 17.59
CA PRO A 66 7.71 13.19 18.15
C PRO A 66 6.61 13.11 17.09
N TYR A 67 5.93 11.97 17.05
CA TYR A 67 4.76 11.75 16.20
C TYR A 67 3.77 10.80 16.90
N ASN A 68 2.52 10.81 16.47
CA ASN A 68 1.49 9.90 16.95
C ASN A 68 0.85 9.17 15.76
N ARG A 69 0.42 7.93 15.96
CA ARG A 69 -0.37 7.15 15.00
C ARG A 69 -1.89 7.35 15.17
N LEU A 70 -2.29 8.26 16.07
CA LEU A 70 -3.66 8.67 16.39
C LEU A 70 -4.67 7.50 16.40
N GLY A 71 -4.25 6.36 16.98
CA GLY A 71 -5.11 5.18 17.11
C GLY A 71 -5.35 4.41 15.81
N ALA A 72 -4.30 4.17 15.01
CA ALA A 72 -4.23 3.23 13.87
C ALA A 72 -5.53 2.42 13.67
N THR A 73 -6.34 2.88 12.73
CA THR A 73 -7.66 2.31 12.43
C THR A 73 -7.50 0.85 11.98
N PRO A 74 -8.41 -0.06 12.38
CA PRO A 74 -8.42 -1.42 11.83
C PRO A 74 -8.49 -1.37 10.29
N PHE A 75 -7.80 -2.28 9.59
CA PHE A 75 -7.80 -2.34 8.11
C PHE A 75 -9.20 -2.49 7.49
N THR A 76 -10.20 -2.87 8.29
CA THR A 76 -11.61 -2.98 7.92
C THR A 76 -12.35 -1.64 7.93
N GLN A 77 -11.74 -0.58 8.46
CA GLN A 77 -12.27 0.77 8.48
C GLN A 77 -11.54 1.67 7.48
N PRO A 78 -12.19 2.68 6.90
CA PRO A 78 -11.50 3.67 6.08
C PRO A 78 -10.45 4.40 6.92
N ASP A 79 -9.17 4.33 6.54
CA ASP A 79 -8.13 5.14 7.17
C ASP A 79 -8.50 6.63 7.08
N LEU A 80 -8.51 7.28 8.24
CA LEU A 80 -8.83 8.71 8.35
C LEU A 80 -7.58 9.58 8.16
N PHE A 81 -6.41 9.07 8.55
CA PHE A 81 -5.09 9.71 8.48
C PHE A 81 -4.01 8.68 8.78
N ASP A 82 -2.79 8.89 8.28
CA ASP A 82 -1.71 7.92 8.46
C ASP A 82 -0.93 8.16 9.77
N LEU A 83 -0.76 9.44 10.15
CA LEU A 83 0.04 9.86 11.29
C LEU A 83 -0.28 11.31 11.70
N ALA A 84 0.23 11.75 12.84
CA ALA A 84 0.15 13.14 13.29
C ALA A 84 1.50 13.68 13.75
N LEU A 85 1.83 14.89 13.30
CA LEU A 85 3.04 15.64 13.67
C LEU A 85 2.65 17.02 14.21
N GLY A 86 3.20 17.37 15.37
CA GLY A 86 2.95 18.66 16.01
C GLY A 86 1.46 18.96 16.22
N GLY A 87 0.69 17.93 16.62
CA GLY A 87 -0.76 18.04 16.85
C GLY A 87 -1.62 18.09 15.59
N ARG A 88 -1.05 17.96 14.39
CA ARG A 88 -1.78 18.02 13.10
C ARG A 88 -1.80 16.67 12.42
N ARG A 89 -2.93 16.29 11.84
CA ARG A 89 -3.08 15.03 11.09
C ARG A 89 -2.37 15.15 9.75
N CYS A 90 -1.79 14.06 9.29
CA CYS A 90 -1.05 13.96 8.04
C CYS A 90 -1.69 12.88 7.15
N ASP A 91 -1.93 13.23 5.90
CA ASP A 91 -2.33 12.33 4.82
C ASP A 91 -1.14 12.21 3.84
N LEU A 92 -0.57 11.00 3.76
CA LEU A 92 0.61 10.71 2.98
C LEU A 92 0.23 10.41 1.53
N LYS A 93 0.86 11.13 0.61
CA LYS A 93 0.71 10.98 -0.84
C LYS A 93 2.04 10.52 -1.43
N SER A 94 2.17 9.21 -1.60
CA SER A 94 3.35 8.61 -2.22
C SER A 94 3.12 8.20 -3.67
N TYR A 95 4.16 8.32 -4.48
CA TYR A 95 4.13 7.96 -5.90
C TYR A 95 5.14 6.86 -6.19
N LEU A 96 4.67 5.76 -6.77
CA LEU A 96 5.53 4.66 -7.20
C LEU A 96 6.11 4.95 -8.58
N ILE A 97 7.43 5.15 -8.63
CA ILE A 97 8.19 5.28 -9.87
C ILE A 97 8.76 3.92 -10.23
N TYR A 98 8.26 3.34 -11.33
CA TYR A 98 8.61 1.98 -11.76
C TYR A 98 9.25 1.90 -13.15
N ASN A 99 9.29 3.01 -13.89
CA ASN A 99 9.90 3.07 -15.21
C ASN A 99 11.41 3.34 -15.06
N ASP A 100 12.25 2.49 -15.64
CA ASP A 100 13.71 2.54 -15.47
C ASP A 100 14.33 3.89 -15.84
N LYS A 101 13.80 4.57 -16.88
CA LYS A 101 14.27 5.91 -17.27
C LYS A 101 14.00 6.93 -16.17
N ASN A 102 12.79 6.93 -15.59
CA ASN A 102 12.43 7.86 -14.52
C ASN A 102 13.15 7.50 -13.21
N ILE A 103 13.34 6.21 -12.92
CA ILE A 103 14.15 5.77 -11.78
C ILE A 103 15.57 6.29 -11.92
N ALA A 104 16.22 6.04 -13.06
CA ALA A 104 17.59 6.47 -13.32
C ALA A 104 17.73 8.00 -13.23
N ALA A 105 16.79 8.74 -13.81
CA ALA A 105 16.79 10.20 -13.75
C ALA A 105 16.65 10.72 -12.30
N LEU A 106 15.69 10.20 -11.53
CA LEU A 106 15.50 10.59 -10.13
C LEU A 106 16.67 10.16 -9.24
N HIS A 107 17.34 9.05 -9.55
CA HIS A 107 18.52 8.58 -8.81
C HIS A 107 19.78 9.39 -9.10
N ALA A 108 19.90 9.92 -10.33
CA ALA A 108 21.00 10.78 -10.74
C ALA A 108 20.83 12.20 -10.19
N ASP A 109 19.60 12.72 -10.17
CA ASP A 109 19.28 14.05 -9.64
C ASP A 109 17.92 14.06 -8.94
N ALA A 110 17.94 14.32 -7.62
CA ALA A 110 16.72 14.45 -6.83
C ALA A 110 15.88 15.67 -7.24
N GLY A 111 16.47 16.67 -7.91
CA GLY A 111 15.78 17.83 -8.49
C GLY A 111 14.68 17.42 -9.49
N TRP A 112 14.77 16.22 -10.08
CA TRP A 112 13.71 15.63 -10.90
C TRP A 112 12.35 15.64 -10.19
N ALA A 113 12.34 15.45 -8.87
CA ALA A 113 11.12 15.44 -8.06
C ALA A 113 10.45 16.82 -7.98
N LEU A 114 11.20 17.90 -8.11
CA LEU A 114 10.68 19.27 -8.04
C LEU A 114 9.84 19.64 -9.29
N GLU A 115 10.12 18.98 -10.41
CA GLU A 115 9.36 19.10 -11.67
C GLU A 115 8.07 18.26 -11.69
N ALA A 116 7.85 17.44 -10.65
CA ALA A 116 6.65 16.63 -10.52
C ALA A 116 5.50 17.40 -9.85
N GLU A 117 4.31 16.82 -9.89
CA GLU A 117 3.12 17.40 -9.27
C GLU A 117 2.84 16.77 -7.89
N ALA A 118 2.49 17.58 -6.91
CA ALA A 118 1.85 17.17 -5.68
C ALA A 118 0.35 16.96 -5.95
N LEU A 119 -0.04 15.71 -6.19
CA LEU A 119 -1.37 15.28 -6.59
C LEU A 119 -2.20 14.78 -5.39
N VAL A 120 -3.40 15.34 -5.22
CA VAL A 120 -4.46 14.85 -4.33
C VAL A 120 -5.70 14.56 -5.18
N PRO A 121 -6.27 13.34 -5.17
CA PRO A 121 -7.50 13.04 -5.89
C PRO A 121 -8.62 14.00 -5.53
N ASP A 122 -9.34 14.52 -6.52
CA ASP A 122 -10.33 15.60 -6.30
C ASP A 122 -11.48 15.18 -5.39
N ASP A 123 -11.88 13.91 -5.45
CA ASP A 123 -12.89 13.31 -4.57
C ASP A 123 -12.45 13.27 -3.10
N GLN A 124 -11.17 12.97 -2.84
CA GLN A 124 -10.58 13.04 -1.49
C GLN A 124 -10.43 14.48 -1.01
N PHE A 125 -9.97 15.35 -1.89
CA PHE A 125 -9.74 16.75 -1.56
C PHE A 125 -11.04 17.45 -1.14
N SER A 126 -12.13 17.15 -1.87
CA SER A 126 -13.46 17.68 -1.62
C SER A 126 -14.19 17.03 -0.43
N SER A 127 -13.59 16.01 0.20
CA SER A 127 -14.17 15.37 1.38
C SER A 127 -13.89 16.13 2.68
N ASP A 128 -14.81 16.01 3.64
CA ASP A 128 -14.69 16.60 4.99
C ASP A 128 -13.78 15.80 5.93
N ARG A 129 -13.00 14.85 5.40
CA ARG A 129 -12.12 13.99 6.21
C ARG A 129 -10.96 14.76 6.84
N MET A 130 -10.48 15.79 6.15
CA MET A 130 -9.37 16.65 6.57
C MET A 130 -9.84 18.09 6.81
N ASN A 131 -9.39 18.64 7.93
CA ASN A 131 -9.55 20.04 8.30
C ASN A 131 -8.50 20.90 7.58
N GLU A 132 -8.71 22.21 7.60
CA GLU A 132 -7.84 23.21 6.96
C GLU A 132 -6.38 23.18 7.44
N HIS A 133 -6.16 22.82 8.70
CA HIS A 133 -4.84 22.76 9.33
C HIS A 133 -4.16 21.38 9.20
N ASP A 134 -4.86 20.38 8.68
CA ASP A 134 -4.25 19.08 8.43
C ASP A 134 -3.31 19.14 7.23
N LEU A 135 -2.37 18.21 7.19
CA LEU A 135 -1.22 18.25 6.31
C LEU A 135 -1.32 17.19 5.23
N TYR A 136 -0.96 17.57 4.01
CA TYR A 136 -0.52 16.62 3.00
C TYR A 136 1.00 16.51 3.04
N VAL A 137 1.51 15.28 3.00
CA VAL A 137 2.95 15.00 2.91
C VAL A 137 3.22 14.18 1.65
N PHE A 138 4.17 14.60 0.85
CA PHE A 138 4.39 14.05 -0.48
C PHE A 138 5.76 13.40 -0.63
N GLY A 139 5.83 12.34 -1.45
CA GLY A 139 7.10 11.72 -1.79
C GLY A 139 7.02 10.60 -2.82
N PHE A 140 8.15 9.96 -3.06
CA PHE A 140 8.31 8.93 -4.09
C PHE A 140 8.89 7.64 -3.51
N VAL A 141 8.48 6.52 -4.10
CA VAL A 141 9.10 5.21 -3.93
C VAL A 141 9.61 4.77 -5.28
N THR A 142 10.88 4.43 -5.41
CA THR A 142 11.41 3.85 -6.65
C THR A 142 11.52 2.33 -6.51
N ALA A 143 10.88 1.61 -7.41
CA ALA A 143 11.02 0.16 -7.50
C ALA A 143 10.84 -0.27 -8.96
N PRO A 144 11.83 -0.93 -9.60
CA PRO A 144 11.66 -1.43 -10.95
C PRO A 144 10.48 -2.40 -11.01
N ARG A 145 9.81 -2.45 -12.17
CA ARG A 145 8.79 -3.49 -12.38
C ARG A 145 9.44 -4.87 -12.20
N GLY A 146 8.95 -5.64 -11.24
CA GLY A 146 9.31 -7.05 -11.15
C GLY A 146 8.76 -7.78 -12.37
N ASP A 147 9.61 -8.57 -13.03
CA ASP A 147 9.12 -9.56 -13.98
C ASP A 147 8.42 -10.67 -13.21
N ALA A 148 7.16 -10.94 -13.54
CA ALA A 148 6.40 -12.03 -12.93
C ALA A 148 7.01 -13.41 -13.26
N ALA A 149 7.68 -13.53 -14.41
CA ALA A 149 8.34 -14.77 -14.84
C ALA A 149 9.70 -14.99 -14.17
N ALA A 150 10.39 -13.91 -13.77
CA ALA A 150 11.73 -13.96 -13.20
C ALA A 150 11.91 -12.90 -12.10
N PRO A 151 11.30 -13.09 -10.92
CA PRO A 151 11.46 -12.14 -9.82
C PRO A 151 12.94 -12.06 -9.42
N ARG A 152 13.53 -10.86 -9.54
CA ARG A 152 14.85 -10.56 -9.00
C ARG A 152 14.73 -10.41 -7.48
N GLY A 153 14.90 -11.50 -6.74
CA GLY A 153 14.82 -11.51 -5.27
C GLY A 153 13.63 -12.30 -4.71
N PRO A 154 13.31 -12.17 -3.41
CA PRO A 154 12.17 -12.84 -2.81
C PRO A 154 10.87 -12.44 -3.52
N GLY A 155 10.07 -13.43 -3.91
CA GLY A 155 8.75 -13.21 -4.48
C GLY A 155 7.67 -13.32 -3.40
N HIS A 156 6.53 -12.65 -3.64
CA HIS A 156 5.31 -12.90 -2.89
C HIS A 156 4.15 -12.89 -3.88
N PHE A 157 3.72 -14.09 -4.25
CA PHE A 157 2.71 -14.29 -5.27
C PHE A 157 1.36 -14.46 -4.59
N VAL A 158 0.40 -13.63 -5.00
CA VAL A 158 -0.92 -13.60 -4.40
C VAL A 158 -1.96 -13.91 -5.47
N HIS A 159 -2.96 -14.68 -5.05
CA HIS A 159 -4.22 -14.84 -5.76
C HIS A 159 -5.35 -14.40 -4.82
N THR A 160 -6.28 -13.60 -5.33
CA THR A 160 -7.49 -13.20 -4.60
C THR A 160 -8.69 -13.91 -5.21
N PRO A 161 -9.37 -14.81 -4.48
CA PRO A 161 -10.59 -15.42 -4.96
C PRO A 161 -11.68 -14.37 -5.26
N PRO A 162 -12.69 -14.69 -6.10
CA PRO A 162 -13.78 -13.76 -6.41
C PRO A 162 -14.50 -13.28 -5.14
N ALA A 163 -14.42 -11.97 -4.87
CA ALA A 163 -14.93 -11.38 -3.62
C ALA A 163 -16.42 -11.66 -3.38
N ALA A 164 -17.23 -11.68 -4.45
CA ALA A 164 -18.66 -11.94 -4.38
C ALA A 164 -19.04 -13.29 -3.72
N GLN A 165 -18.12 -14.27 -3.76
CA GLN A 165 -18.35 -15.60 -3.17
C GLN A 165 -17.49 -15.81 -1.92
N TRP A 166 -16.22 -15.41 -1.99
CA TRP A 166 -15.22 -15.79 -1.00
C TRP A 166 -14.99 -14.73 0.07
N ALA A 167 -15.20 -13.45 -0.23
CA ALA A 167 -15.12 -12.42 0.80
C ALA A 167 -16.37 -12.44 1.71
N ASN A 168 -17.48 -13.02 1.23
CA ASN A 168 -18.72 -13.27 1.98
C ASN A 168 -19.22 -12.11 2.88
N ILE A 169 -18.92 -10.87 2.47
CA ILE A 169 -19.05 -9.69 3.34
C ILE A 169 -20.52 -9.42 3.71
N LEU A 170 -21.47 -9.81 2.84
CA LEU A 170 -22.89 -9.53 3.04
C LEU A 170 -23.62 -10.55 3.92
N HIS A 171 -23.22 -11.83 3.91
CA HIS A 171 -23.93 -12.87 4.67
C HIS A 171 -23.23 -13.19 6.00
N TRP A 172 -21.91 -13.02 6.06
CA TRP A 172 -21.08 -13.26 7.25
C TRP A 172 -21.36 -14.60 7.94
N GLN A 173 -21.17 -15.69 7.19
CA GLN A 173 -21.34 -17.06 7.68
C GLN A 173 -20.09 -17.88 7.42
N SER A 174 -19.88 -18.94 8.21
CA SER A 174 -18.78 -19.88 7.99
C SER A 174 -18.84 -20.45 6.58
N LEU A 175 -17.68 -20.52 5.93
CA LEU A 175 -17.48 -21.18 4.65
C LEU A 175 -17.33 -22.72 4.81
N GLY A 176 -17.51 -23.24 6.02
CA GLY A 176 -17.29 -24.63 6.37
C GLY A 176 -15.81 -25.01 6.36
N PRO A 177 -15.49 -26.31 6.58
CA PRO A 177 -14.10 -26.78 6.62
C PRO A 177 -13.45 -26.65 5.24
N LEU A 178 -12.63 -25.62 5.08
CA LEU A 178 -11.90 -25.37 3.85
C LEU A 178 -10.86 -26.46 3.62
N ALA A 179 -10.60 -26.75 2.35
CA ALA A 179 -9.51 -27.66 1.98
C ALA A 179 -8.81 -27.17 0.71
N LEU A 180 -7.49 -27.35 0.67
CA LEU A 180 -6.66 -27.01 -0.46
C LEU A 180 -5.99 -28.25 -1.03
N GLU A 181 -5.77 -28.26 -2.34
CA GLU A 181 -5.04 -29.32 -3.04
C GLU A 181 -4.17 -28.68 -4.13
N SER A 182 -2.95 -29.19 -4.30
CA SER A 182 -2.08 -28.78 -5.40
C SER A 182 -1.83 -29.94 -6.35
N ASN A 183 -2.02 -29.70 -7.65
CA ASN A 183 -1.70 -30.65 -8.71
C ASN A 183 -0.20 -30.70 -9.04
N ALA A 184 0.65 -30.01 -8.28
CA ALA A 184 2.09 -30.01 -8.49
C ALA A 184 2.71 -31.36 -8.10
N ASP A 185 3.80 -31.74 -8.78
CA ASP A 185 4.56 -32.95 -8.46
C ASP A 185 5.53 -32.73 -7.27
N ARG A 186 5.61 -31.50 -6.74
CA ARG A 186 6.44 -31.15 -5.59
C ARG A 186 5.59 -30.47 -4.51
N PRO A 187 5.95 -30.63 -3.22
CA PRO A 187 5.25 -29.95 -2.14
C PRO A 187 5.23 -28.43 -2.32
N LEU A 188 4.11 -27.82 -1.98
CA LEU A 188 3.90 -26.37 -2.01
C LEU A 188 3.41 -25.91 -0.64
N THR A 189 4.01 -24.86 -0.07
CA THR A 189 3.44 -24.21 1.12
C THR A 189 2.60 -23.02 0.69
N VAL A 190 1.33 -23.04 1.08
CA VAL A 190 0.36 -22.01 0.74
C VAL A 190 -0.10 -21.33 2.01
N GLU A 191 -0.05 -20.00 2.03
CA GLU A 191 -0.70 -19.21 3.05
C GLU A 191 -2.11 -18.89 2.60
N ILE A 192 -3.11 -19.13 3.45
CA ILE A 192 -4.50 -18.71 3.27
C ILE A 192 -4.83 -17.67 4.33
N GLY A 193 -5.39 -16.55 3.91
CA GLY A 193 -5.78 -15.47 4.81
C GLY A 193 -7.19 -14.97 4.56
N GLY A 194 -7.84 -14.61 5.66
CA GLY A 194 -9.24 -14.19 5.68
C GLY A 194 -9.67 -13.73 7.05
N GLN A 195 -10.95 -13.88 7.37
CA GLN A 195 -11.52 -13.48 8.66
C GLN A 195 -12.39 -14.58 9.25
N ASP A 196 -12.47 -14.59 10.58
CA ASP A 196 -13.30 -15.51 11.36
C ASP A 196 -14.68 -14.91 11.70
N SER A 197 -15.44 -15.60 12.56
CA SER A 197 -16.77 -15.19 13.00
C SER A 197 -16.83 -13.82 13.66
N THR A 198 -15.70 -13.32 14.17
CA THR A 198 -15.61 -12.03 14.89
C THR A 198 -15.07 -10.89 14.02
N HIS A 199 -14.91 -11.10 12.71
CA HIS A 199 -14.19 -10.19 11.80
C HIS A 199 -12.69 -10.06 12.09
N ALA A 200 -12.13 -10.88 12.99
CA ALA A 200 -10.70 -10.89 13.25
C ALA A 200 -9.95 -11.52 12.08
N ALA A 201 -8.79 -10.95 11.73
CA ALA A 201 -7.93 -11.51 10.70
C ALA A 201 -7.39 -12.88 11.15
N VAL A 202 -7.55 -13.89 10.31
CA VAL A 202 -6.99 -15.23 10.51
C VAL A 202 -6.15 -15.63 9.31
N ARG A 203 -5.03 -16.30 9.60
CA ARG A 203 -4.10 -16.81 8.59
C ARG A 203 -3.55 -18.17 9.00
N GLU A 204 -3.31 -19.00 8.00
CA GLU A 204 -2.76 -20.34 8.17
C GLU A 204 -1.79 -20.65 7.03
N ARG A 205 -0.70 -21.37 7.35
CA ARG A 205 0.23 -21.90 6.35
C ARG A 205 0.05 -23.40 6.25
N LEU A 206 -0.38 -23.84 5.07
CA LEU A 206 -0.68 -25.22 4.76
C LEU A 206 0.44 -25.81 3.90
N PRO A 207 1.18 -26.81 4.41
CA PRO A 207 2.02 -27.62 3.55
C PRO A 207 1.11 -28.53 2.72
N LEU A 208 1.14 -28.38 1.40
CA LEU A 208 0.38 -29.18 0.45
C LEU A 208 1.31 -30.21 -0.19
N PRO A 209 1.24 -31.50 0.18
CA PRO A 209 1.88 -32.56 -0.58
C PRO A 209 1.27 -32.67 -1.98
N PRO A 210 1.99 -33.23 -2.95
CA PRO A 210 1.48 -33.49 -4.29
C PRO A 210 0.13 -34.21 -4.28
N ARG A 211 -0.87 -33.65 -5.00
CA ARG A 211 -2.18 -34.27 -5.27
C ARG A 211 -2.89 -34.79 -4.03
N THR A 212 -2.64 -34.13 -2.90
CA THR A 212 -3.19 -34.48 -1.60
C THR A 212 -4.02 -33.33 -1.09
N ARG A 213 -5.27 -33.63 -0.76
CA ARG A 213 -6.18 -32.65 -0.18
C ARG A 213 -5.84 -32.45 1.30
N VAL A 214 -5.59 -31.20 1.68
CA VAL A 214 -5.23 -30.81 3.05
C VAL A 214 -6.31 -29.88 3.59
N PRO A 215 -6.97 -30.22 4.72
CA PRO A 215 -7.94 -29.34 5.35
C PRO A 215 -7.25 -28.17 6.05
N ALA A 216 -7.86 -26.99 6.00
CA ALA A 216 -7.52 -25.89 6.89
C ALA A 216 -7.98 -26.21 8.32
N GLN A 217 -7.22 -25.76 9.30
CA GLN A 217 -7.53 -25.96 10.72
C GLN A 217 -8.38 -24.82 11.29
N ARG A 218 -8.37 -23.65 10.65
CA ARG A 218 -9.18 -22.49 11.06
C ARG A 218 -10.55 -22.51 10.39
N ASP A 219 -11.54 -21.98 11.12
CA ASP A 219 -12.84 -21.65 10.53
C ASP A 219 -12.75 -20.28 9.87
N TYR A 220 -13.19 -20.20 8.61
CA TYR A 220 -13.11 -18.99 7.79
C TYR A 220 -14.53 -18.56 7.44
N PHE A 221 -14.85 -17.32 7.76
CA PHE A 221 -16.06 -16.64 7.29
C PHE A 221 -15.79 -15.93 5.97
N THR A 222 -14.52 -15.58 5.71
CA THR A 222 -14.05 -15.00 4.45
C THR A 222 -12.72 -15.62 4.05
N VAL A 223 -12.44 -15.70 2.75
CA VAL A 223 -11.10 -15.91 2.20
C VAL A 223 -10.76 -14.72 1.32
N LEU A 224 -9.79 -13.94 1.76
CA LEU A 224 -9.39 -12.69 1.10
C LEU A 224 -8.26 -12.93 0.10
N TYR A 225 -7.36 -13.87 0.41
CA TYR A 225 -6.22 -14.19 -0.43
C TYR A 225 -5.67 -15.60 -0.19
N LEU A 226 -4.92 -16.07 -1.19
CA LEU A 226 -3.94 -17.14 -1.11
C LEU A 226 -2.58 -16.57 -1.47
N ALA A 227 -1.52 -16.98 -0.79
CA ALA A 227 -0.17 -16.51 -1.05
C ALA A 227 0.87 -17.64 -1.06
N VAL A 228 1.86 -17.51 -1.94
CA VAL A 228 2.99 -18.43 -2.06
C VAL A 228 4.30 -17.66 -2.30
N PRO A 229 5.45 -18.18 -1.83
CA PRO A 229 6.73 -17.48 -1.96
C PRO A 229 7.32 -17.54 -3.38
N ARG A 230 6.79 -18.41 -4.24
CA ARG A 230 7.27 -18.66 -5.61
C ARG A 230 6.08 -18.99 -6.51
N PRO A 231 6.14 -18.67 -7.82
CA PRO A 231 5.02 -18.96 -8.70
C PRO A 231 4.79 -20.47 -8.76
N PRO A 232 3.54 -20.94 -8.54
CA PRO A 232 3.26 -22.36 -8.59
C PRO A 232 3.30 -22.85 -10.05
N GLN A 233 3.77 -24.08 -10.24
CA GLN A 233 3.91 -24.69 -11.57
C GLN A 233 2.66 -25.46 -12.02
N ALA A 234 1.69 -25.64 -11.12
CA ALA A 234 0.48 -26.39 -11.37
C ALA A 234 -0.73 -25.69 -10.74
N GLN A 235 -1.92 -26.18 -11.08
CA GLN A 235 -3.17 -25.72 -10.52
C GLN A 235 -3.24 -25.96 -9.01
N LEU A 236 -3.94 -25.04 -8.34
CA LEU A 236 -4.34 -25.18 -6.95
C LEU A 236 -5.87 -25.14 -6.86
N GLY A 237 -6.46 -26.11 -6.17
CA GLY A 237 -7.87 -26.10 -5.83
C GLY A 237 -8.09 -25.56 -4.42
N LEU A 238 -9.06 -24.67 -4.26
CA LEU A 238 -9.60 -24.21 -2.98
C LEU A 238 -11.07 -24.64 -2.89
N HIS A 239 -11.40 -25.49 -1.92
CA HIS A 239 -12.74 -26.02 -1.75
C HIS A 239 -13.38 -25.50 -0.45
N SER A 240 -14.63 -25.05 -0.56
CA SER A 240 -15.54 -24.78 0.54
C SER A 240 -16.81 -25.62 0.37
N PRO A 241 -17.22 -26.42 1.37
CA PRO A 241 -18.49 -27.14 1.31
C PRO A 241 -19.70 -26.21 1.17
N ALA A 242 -19.66 -25.02 1.79
CA ALA A 242 -20.73 -24.03 1.71
C ALA A 242 -20.92 -23.45 0.29
N LEU A 243 -19.85 -23.42 -0.52
CA LEU A 243 -19.89 -22.91 -1.89
C LEU A 243 -20.09 -24.00 -2.96
N GLY A 244 -19.97 -25.28 -2.57
CA GLY A 244 -20.29 -26.47 -3.38
C GLY A 244 -19.34 -26.78 -4.55
N LYS A 245 -18.70 -25.78 -5.18
CA LYS A 245 -17.72 -25.97 -6.26
C LYS A 245 -16.33 -25.51 -5.83
N PRO A 246 -15.26 -26.27 -6.16
CA PRO A 246 -13.90 -25.82 -5.91
C PRO A 246 -13.54 -24.63 -6.80
N HIS A 247 -12.86 -23.66 -6.23
CA HIS A 247 -12.22 -22.56 -6.95
C HIS A 247 -10.83 -23.00 -7.43
N ILE A 248 -10.63 -23.02 -8.74
CA ILE A 248 -9.37 -23.46 -9.35
C ILE A 248 -8.49 -22.25 -9.68
N VAL A 249 -7.26 -22.26 -9.21
CA VAL A 249 -6.24 -21.24 -9.44
C VAL A 249 -5.18 -21.79 -10.38
N GLU A 250 -5.17 -21.30 -11.61
CA GLU A 250 -4.13 -21.60 -12.59
C GLU A 250 -2.82 -20.88 -12.25
N PRO A 251 -1.65 -21.41 -12.67
CA PRO A 251 -0.35 -20.73 -12.52
C PRO A 251 -0.36 -19.27 -12.97
N LYS A 252 -1.07 -18.95 -14.07
CA LYS A 252 -1.17 -17.59 -14.63
C LYS A 252 -2.02 -16.61 -13.80
N HIS A 253 -2.80 -17.10 -12.83
CA HIS A 253 -3.65 -16.23 -11.99
C HIS A 253 -2.86 -15.61 -10.83
N TRP A 254 -1.68 -16.14 -10.53
CA TRP A 254 -0.82 -15.65 -9.46
C TRP A 254 -0.08 -14.40 -9.89
N SER A 255 -0.08 -13.39 -9.03
CA SER A 255 0.60 -12.12 -9.30
C SER A 255 1.64 -11.83 -8.24
N ASN A 256 2.87 -11.51 -8.66
CA ASN A 256 3.89 -11.05 -7.74
C ASN A 256 3.57 -9.61 -7.28
N VAL A 257 3.31 -9.45 -5.99
CA VAL A 257 3.05 -8.15 -5.35
C VAL A 257 4.24 -7.65 -4.54
N TRP A 258 5.34 -8.40 -4.54
CA TRP A 258 6.55 -7.99 -3.85
C TRP A 258 7.18 -6.77 -4.52
N LEU A 259 7.37 -5.71 -3.74
CA LEU A 259 8.03 -4.49 -4.19
C LEU A 259 9.55 -4.60 -4.01
N ASN A 260 10.31 -4.61 -5.10
CA ASN A 260 11.78 -4.53 -5.06
C ASN A 260 12.22 -3.07 -4.91
N GLY A 261 11.85 -2.44 -3.80
CA GLY A 261 12.15 -1.03 -3.55
C GLY A 261 13.65 -0.76 -3.47
N GLN A 262 14.03 0.40 -3.99
CA GLN A 262 15.43 0.84 -4.05
C GLN A 262 15.68 2.04 -3.14
N ARG A 263 14.83 3.08 -3.25
CA ARG A 263 14.97 4.36 -2.55
C ARG A 263 13.61 4.96 -2.27
N LEU A 264 13.53 5.74 -1.19
CA LEU A 264 12.40 6.58 -0.84
C LEU A 264 12.83 8.05 -0.86
N TYR A 265 12.02 8.92 -1.45
CA TYR A 265 12.26 10.36 -1.49
C TYR A 265 11.14 11.04 -0.74
N LEU A 266 11.45 11.58 0.43
CA LEU A 266 10.52 12.34 1.25
C LEU A 266 10.72 13.83 0.91
N CYS A 267 9.76 14.41 0.18
CA CYS A 267 9.96 15.69 -0.49
C CYS A 267 9.53 16.87 0.39
N GLY A 268 8.25 16.96 0.73
CA GLY A 268 7.73 18.15 1.38
C GLY A 268 6.29 18.00 1.85
N TRP A 269 5.82 19.05 2.50
CA TRP A 269 4.48 19.11 3.07
C TRP A 269 3.80 20.44 2.79
N ILE A 270 2.49 20.47 2.97
CA ILE A 270 1.64 21.67 2.90
C ILE A 270 0.34 21.39 3.67
N ASN A 271 -0.26 22.40 4.29
CA ASN A 271 -1.57 22.24 4.91
C ASN A 271 -2.71 22.29 3.85
N LYS A 272 -3.88 21.76 4.18
CA LYS A 272 -5.03 21.72 3.25
C LYS A 272 -5.48 23.11 2.80
N HIS A 273 -5.44 24.11 3.70
CA HIS A 273 -5.80 25.48 3.37
C HIS A 273 -4.94 26.08 2.26
N ASP A 274 -3.62 26.05 2.42
CA ASP A 274 -2.65 26.57 1.46
C ASP A 274 -2.70 25.75 0.16
N PHE A 275 -2.87 24.43 0.26
CA PHE A 275 -3.07 23.58 -0.91
C PHE A 275 -4.33 23.99 -1.69
N ARG A 276 -5.45 24.26 -1.00
CA ARG A 276 -6.68 24.73 -1.66
C ARG A 276 -6.45 26.04 -2.42
N ARG A 277 -5.78 26.99 -1.78
CA ARG A 277 -5.54 28.32 -2.35
C ARG A 277 -4.69 28.22 -3.62
N ASP A 278 -3.68 27.34 -3.62
CA ASP A 278 -2.62 27.36 -4.63
C ASP A 278 -2.76 26.23 -5.69
N CYS A 279 -3.65 25.25 -5.47
CA CYS A 279 -3.81 24.12 -6.40
C CYS A 279 -4.61 24.46 -7.66
N ARG A 280 -4.36 23.69 -8.72
CA ARG A 280 -5.17 23.64 -9.95
C ARG A 280 -5.77 22.27 -10.15
N LEU A 281 -6.86 22.19 -10.91
CA LEU A 281 -7.43 20.92 -11.32
C LEU A 281 -6.65 20.36 -12.52
N LEU A 282 -6.25 19.09 -12.44
CA LEU A 282 -5.77 18.28 -13.55
C LEU A 282 -6.76 17.15 -13.78
N VAL A 283 -7.26 17.02 -15.00
CA VAL A 283 -8.26 16.01 -15.35
C VAL A 283 -7.61 14.64 -15.58
N ALA A 284 -8.41 13.58 -15.46
CA ALA A 284 -7.99 12.23 -15.81
C ALA A 284 -7.43 12.18 -17.25
N GLY A 285 -6.38 11.40 -17.45
CA GLY A 285 -5.69 11.31 -18.73
C GLY A 285 -4.56 12.33 -18.94
N THR A 286 -4.49 13.42 -18.16
CA THR A 286 -3.39 14.39 -18.25
C THR A 286 -2.04 13.73 -17.96
N PRO A 287 -1.01 13.92 -18.80
CA PRO A 287 0.34 13.46 -18.51
C PRO A 287 0.99 14.34 -17.44
N VAL A 288 1.73 13.71 -16.52
CA VAL A 288 2.52 14.40 -15.50
C VAL A 288 3.91 13.80 -15.43
N ARG A 289 4.85 14.44 -14.74
CA ARG A 289 6.24 13.97 -14.69
C ARG A 289 6.36 12.53 -14.18
N GLN A 290 5.63 12.20 -13.12
CA GLN A 290 5.68 10.89 -12.48
C GLN A 290 4.88 9.80 -13.20
N TYR A 291 3.90 10.15 -14.05
CA TYR A 291 3.00 9.20 -14.69
C TYR A 291 2.67 9.59 -16.12
N PRO A 292 2.63 8.62 -17.06
CA PRO A 292 2.28 8.92 -18.44
C PRO A 292 0.87 9.50 -18.58
N ARG A 293 -0.07 9.11 -17.71
CA ARG A 293 -1.44 9.63 -17.62
C ARG A 293 -1.98 9.50 -16.19
N LEU A 294 -2.73 10.50 -15.72
CA LEU A 294 -3.52 10.41 -14.49
C LEU A 294 -4.70 9.45 -14.68
N ALA A 295 -5.02 8.68 -13.63
CA ALA A 295 -6.16 7.75 -13.64
C ALA A 295 -7.49 8.41 -13.25
N THR A 296 -7.43 9.52 -12.51
CA THR A 296 -8.58 10.26 -11.99
C THR A 296 -8.29 11.75 -12.06
N ASP A 297 -9.30 12.58 -11.83
CA ASP A 297 -9.12 14.01 -11.59
C ASP A 297 -8.35 14.24 -10.28
N ASN A 298 -7.45 15.21 -10.28
CA ASN A 298 -6.59 15.54 -9.16
C ASN A 298 -6.48 17.06 -8.99
N ARG A 299 -6.46 17.51 -7.74
CA ARG A 299 -5.90 18.81 -7.38
C ARG A 299 -4.39 18.68 -7.33
N ALA A 300 -3.71 19.64 -7.96
CA ALA A 300 -2.28 19.57 -8.19
C ALA A 300 -1.59 20.92 -7.99
N LEU A 301 -0.37 20.88 -7.49
CA LEU A 301 0.58 21.99 -7.55
C LEU A 301 2.00 21.44 -7.74
N PRO A 302 2.95 22.23 -8.25
CA PRO A 302 4.34 21.77 -8.42
C PRO A 302 4.97 21.38 -7.08
N MET A 303 5.72 20.28 -7.04
CA MET A 303 6.39 19.82 -5.82
C MET A 303 7.37 20.87 -5.26
N SER A 304 7.93 21.74 -6.10
CA SER A 304 8.77 22.89 -5.70
C SER A 304 8.05 23.92 -4.82
N HIS A 305 6.72 23.93 -4.79
CA HIS A 305 5.93 24.84 -3.96
C HIS A 305 5.69 24.30 -2.54
N LEU A 306 6.06 23.05 -2.26
CA LEU A 306 5.94 22.46 -0.93
C LEU A 306 6.92 23.11 0.06
N ARG A 307 6.67 22.87 1.35
CA ARG A 307 7.56 23.26 2.44
C ARG A 307 8.52 22.10 2.79
N PRO A 308 9.77 22.38 3.19
CA PRO A 308 10.73 21.35 3.58
C PRO A 308 10.23 20.50 4.76
N MET A 309 10.52 19.20 4.74
CA MET A 309 10.15 18.30 5.84
C MET A 309 10.89 18.60 7.16
N ARG A 310 12.07 19.21 7.08
CA ARG A 310 12.82 19.67 8.26
C ARG A 310 12.08 20.75 9.03
N GLU A 311 11.37 21.65 8.34
CA GLU A 311 10.49 22.65 8.97
C GLU A 311 9.37 21.96 9.78
N LEU A 312 8.71 20.95 9.20
CA LEU A 312 7.67 20.20 9.91
C LEU A 312 8.21 19.46 11.14
N ALA A 313 9.42 18.90 11.04
CA ALA A 313 10.08 18.23 12.14
C ALA A 313 10.37 19.19 13.31
N GLU A 314 10.86 20.39 13.01
CA GLU A 314 11.09 21.43 14.02
C GLU A 314 9.79 21.85 14.71
N LEU A 315 8.73 22.09 13.94
CA LEU A 315 7.40 22.39 14.47
C LEU A 315 6.89 21.28 15.39
N ALA A 316 7.11 20.01 15.02
CA ALA A 316 6.73 18.86 15.86
C ALA A 316 7.50 18.81 17.18
N ARG A 317 8.81 19.09 17.16
CA ARG A 317 9.64 19.16 18.37
C ARG A 317 9.22 20.32 19.29
N GLN A 318 8.99 21.50 18.73
CA GLN A 318 8.53 22.67 19.48
C GLN A 318 7.19 22.42 20.16
N HIS A 319 6.23 21.82 19.44
CA HIS A 319 4.93 21.45 19.99
C HIS A 319 5.07 20.49 21.19
N ALA A 320 5.89 19.45 21.05
CA ALA A 320 6.13 18.49 22.12
C ALA A 320 6.84 19.12 23.34
N ALA A 321 7.76 20.07 23.12
CA ALA A 321 8.40 20.81 24.21
C ALA A 321 7.41 21.72 24.94
N GLY A 322 6.56 22.43 24.21
CA GLY A 322 5.50 23.29 24.77
C GLY A 322 4.48 22.53 25.61
N GLN A 323 4.19 21.28 25.27
CA GLN A 323 3.31 20.40 26.06
C GLN A 323 3.96 19.88 27.36
N ARG A 324 5.30 19.86 27.46
CA ARG A 324 6.03 19.42 28.66
C ARG A 324 6.31 20.57 29.64
N GLY A 325 6.10 21.81 29.21
CA GLY A 325 6.32 23.02 30.01
C GLY A 325 5.06 23.56 30.71
N VAL A 326 3.97 22.80 30.73
CA VAL A 326 2.69 23.08 31.40
C VAL A 326 2.44 21.98 32.42
#